data_AF-A6LKK9-F1
#
_entry.id   AF-A6LKK9-F1
#
_cell.length_a   1.000
_cell.length_b   1.000
_cell.length_c   1.000
_cell.angle_alpha   90.00
_cell.angle_beta   90.00
_cell.angle_gamma   90.00
#
_symmetry.space_group_name_H-M   'P 1'
#
loop_
_entity.id
_entity.type
_entity.pdbx_description
1 polymer ?
#
loop_
_entity_poly.entity_id
_entity_poly.type
_entity_poly.pdbx_seq_one_letter_code
_entity_poly.pdbx_strand_id
1 'polypeptide(L)'
;MGNLLKPEYEKSIVSFVNVLLKHFGVSPNHEFIEMKEFLLPYLDSKEKIVVFILDSLGYKKFEELKVGFEDYTKLSSIFPTTTAAAITSIMTGLTPQEHGVLGYIQFLREIGTLVNMIDFSFSGNGRK
;
A
#
# COMPACT_ATOMS: atom_id res chain seq x y z
N MET A 1 -15.98 22.32 -0.18
CA MET A 1 -14.76 21.48 -0.13
C MET A 1 -15.13 20.18 0.57
N GLY A 2 -14.92 19.00 -0.04
CA GLY A 2 -15.21 17.74 0.65
C GLY A 2 -14.20 17.46 1.78
N ASN A 3 -14.65 16.72 2.81
CA ASN A 3 -13.84 15.92 3.74
C ASN A 3 -12.53 15.39 3.11
N LEU A 4 -11.37 16.03 3.34
CA LEU A 4 -10.07 15.38 3.07
C LEU A 4 -9.92 14.20 4.03
N LEU A 5 -9.79 12.99 3.47
CA LEU A 5 -9.50 11.78 4.24
C LEU A 5 -7.98 11.65 4.41
N LYS A 6 -7.52 11.63 5.66
CA LYS A 6 -6.12 11.36 5.99
C LYS A 6 -5.87 9.85 5.98
N PRO A 7 -4.65 9.39 5.66
CA PRO A 7 -4.31 7.97 5.79
C PRO A 7 -4.37 7.54 7.27
N GLU A 8 -5.08 6.43 7.53
CA GLU A 8 -5.14 5.79 8.84
C GLU A 8 -4.18 4.60 8.85
N TYR A 9 -2.96 4.81 9.33
CA TYR A 9 -1.90 3.81 9.19
C TYR A 9 -2.15 2.54 10.00
N GLU A 10 -2.76 2.61 11.18
CA GLU A 10 -3.18 1.43 11.95
C GLU A 10 -4.10 0.51 11.14
N LYS A 11 -4.94 1.08 10.26
CA LYS A 11 -5.85 0.32 9.40
C LYS A 11 -5.56 0.57 7.91
N SER A 12 -4.35 0.25 7.46
CA SER A 12 -3.88 0.51 6.10
C SER A 12 -3.28 -0.71 5.40
N ILE A 13 -2.95 -0.54 4.12
CA ILE A 13 -2.15 -1.53 3.37
C ILE A 13 -0.75 -1.73 3.98
N VAL A 14 -0.17 -0.72 4.65
CA VAL A 14 1.14 -0.84 5.31
C VAL A 14 1.03 -1.69 6.57
N SER A 15 0.01 -1.45 7.40
CA SER A 15 -0.20 -2.27 8.60
C SER A 15 -0.55 -3.70 8.26
N PHE A 16 -1.37 -3.91 7.23
CA PHE A 16 -1.67 -5.24 6.69
C PHE A 16 -0.38 -6.03 6.37
N VAL A 17 0.54 -5.44 5.62
CA VAL A 17 1.80 -6.11 5.24
C VAL A 17 2.71 -6.36 6.44
N ASN A 18 2.85 -5.41 7.37
CA ASN A 18 3.69 -5.61 8.55
C ASN A 18 3.16 -6.74 9.46
N VAL A 19 1.84 -6.87 9.59
CA VAL A 19 1.25 -7.99 10.32
C VAL A 19 1.50 -9.33 9.61
N LEU A 20 1.43 -9.36 8.27
CA LEU A 20 1.82 -10.55 7.50
C LEU A 20 3.29 -10.91 7.68
N LEU A 21 4.21 -9.93 7.66
CA LEU A 21 5.64 -10.18 7.91
C LEU A 21 5.84 -10.86 9.27
N LYS A 22 5.21 -10.30 10.32
CA LYS A 22 5.27 -10.86 11.67
C LYS A 22 4.69 -12.27 11.75
N HIS A 23 3.58 -12.53 11.06
CA HIS A 23 2.97 -13.86 10.97
C HIS A 23 3.92 -14.91 10.40
N PHE A 24 4.71 -14.54 9.39
CA PHE A 24 5.73 -15.42 8.80
C PHE A 24 7.08 -15.41 9.52
N GLY A 25 7.16 -14.84 10.73
CA GLY A 25 8.39 -14.80 11.54
C GLY A 25 9.44 -13.81 11.03
N VAL A 26 9.09 -12.91 10.11
CA VAL A 26 9.95 -11.82 9.65
C VAL A 26 9.76 -10.61 10.57
N SER A 27 10.85 -9.95 10.93
CA SER A 27 10.79 -8.71 11.71
C SER A 27 10.01 -7.64 10.92
N PRO A 28 8.90 -7.11 11.47
CA PRO A 28 8.18 -6.04 10.80
C PRO A 28 8.98 -4.73 10.88
N ASN A 29 8.74 -3.81 9.94
CA ASN A 29 9.31 -2.46 10.00
C ASN A 29 8.64 -1.62 11.09
N HIS A 30 7.34 -1.86 11.32
CA HIS A 30 6.50 -1.17 12.30
C HIS A 30 5.55 -2.14 13.00
N GLU A 31 5.18 -1.84 14.23
CA GLU A 31 4.17 -2.59 14.98
C GLU A 31 2.82 -1.89 14.88
N PHE A 32 1.77 -2.66 14.57
CA PHE A 32 0.39 -2.15 14.42
C PHE A 32 -0.55 -3.05 15.23
N ILE A 33 -1.03 -2.55 16.36
CA ILE A 33 -1.77 -3.34 17.34
C ILE A 33 -3.17 -3.66 16.80
N GLU A 34 -3.88 -2.65 16.29
CA GLU A 34 -5.26 -2.80 15.84
C GLU A 34 -5.36 -3.76 14.64
N MET A 35 -4.47 -3.61 13.65
CA MET A 35 -4.43 -4.53 12.50
C MET A 35 -4.08 -5.95 12.93
N LYS A 36 -3.13 -6.10 13.87
CA LYS A 36 -2.71 -7.41 14.34
C LYS A 36 -3.89 -8.14 15.00
N GLU A 37 -4.59 -7.47 15.90
CA GLU A 37 -5.77 -8.03 16.58
C GLU A 37 -6.87 -8.36 15.58
N PHE A 38 -7.10 -7.51 14.58
CA PHE A 38 -8.08 -7.74 13.54
C PHE A 38 -7.76 -8.96 12.66
N LEU A 39 -6.50 -9.13 12.23
CA LEU A 39 -6.11 -10.21 11.33
C LEU A 39 -5.84 -11.54 12.03
N LEU A 40 -5.53 -11.54 13.34
CA LEU A 40 -5.16 -12.74 14.09
C LEU A 40 -6.12 -13.93 13.88
N PRO A 41 -7.46 -13.78 13.91
CA PRO A 41 -8.38 -14.90 13.69
C PRO A 41 -8.31 -15.52 12.27
N TYR A 42 -7.88 -14.72 11.27
CA TYR A 42 -7.78 -15.16 9.88
C TYR A 42 -6.41 -15.75 9.56
N LEU A 43 -5.38 -15.34 10.32
CA LEU A 43 -3.99 -15.75 10.12
C LEU A 43 -3.59 -16.95 10.97
N ASP A 44 -4.21 -17.13 12.14
CA ASP A 44 -3.83 -18.20 13.07
C ASP A 44 -3.79 -19.57 12.36
N SER A 45 -2.69 -20.31 12.58
CA SER A 45 -2.36 -21.58 11.94
C SER A 45 -2.22 -21.60 10.39
N LYS A 46 -2.28 -20.46 9.70
CA LYS A 46 -2.17 -20.42 8.23
C LYS A 46 -0.73 -20.42 7.75
N GLU A 47 -0.34 -21.46 7.02
CA GLU A 47 1.00 -21.56 6.42
C GLU A 47 1.12 -20.86 5.05
N LYS A 48 -0.01 -20.67 4.36
CA LYS A 48 -0.04 -20.12 3.00
C LYS A 48 -1.10 -19.05 2.90
N ILE A 49 -0.69 -17.88 2.42
CA ILE A 49 -1.55 -16.71 2.21
C ILE A 49 -1.35 -16.23 0.79
N VAL A 50 -2.45 -16.04 0.07
CA VAL A 50 -2.46 -15.47 -1.29
C VAL A 50 -3.16 -14.12 -1.21
N VAL A 51 -2.47 -13.07 -1.66
CA VAL A 51 -3.01 -11.71 -1.68
C VAL A 51 -3.29 -11.31 -3.12
N PHE A 52 -4.54 -10.98 -3.42
CA PHE A 52 -4.95 -10.40 -4.71
C PHE A 52 -5.05 -8.88 -4.57
N ILE A 53 -4.33 -8.16 -5.42
CA ILE A 53 -4.36 -6.70 -5.48
C ILE A 53 -5.07 -6.29 -6.76
N LEU A 54 -6.16 -5.53 -6.61
CA LEU A 54 -6.91 -4.96 -7.72
C LEU A 54 -6.59 -3.46 -7.82
N ASP A 55 -5.84 -3.07 -8.86
CA ASP A 55 -5.48 -1.67 -9.06
C ASP A 55 -6.72 -0.82 -9.42
N SER A 56 -6.72 0.42 -8.96
CA SER A 56 -7.79 1.40 -9.19
C SER A 56 -9.19 1.02 -8.68
N LEU A 57 -9.35 0.00 -7.83
CA LEU A 57 -10.64 -0.34 -7.20
C LEU A 57 -10.80 0.32 -5.83
N GLY A 58 -11.39 1.52 -5.81
CA GLY A 58 -11.70 2.23 -4.56
C GLY A 58 -12.96 1.70 -3.85
N TYR A 59 -13.07 1.93 -2.54
CA TYR A 59 -14.17 1.43 -1.69
C TYR A 59 -15.57 1.77 -2.23
N LYS A 60 -15.81 3.02 -2.65
CA LYS A 60 -17.12 3.41 -3.23
C LYS A 60 -17.47 2.59 -4.47
N LYS A 61 -16.47 2.29 -5.31
CA LYS A 61 -16.67 1.50 -6.52
C LYS A 61 -16.93 0.02 -6.18
N PHE A 62 -16.23 -0.50 -5.18
CA PHE A 62 -16.47 -1.84 -4.65
C PHE A 62 -17.93 -2.01 -4.19
N GLU A 63 -18.46 -1.05 -3.41
CA GLU A 63 -19.87 -1.05 -2.97
C GLU A 63 -20.87 -0.99 -4.14
N GLU A 64 -20.61 -0.16 -5.16
CA GLU A 64 -21.46 -0.06 -6.35
C GLU A 64 -21.55 -1.36 -7.14
N LEU A 65 -20.46 -2.15 -7.17
CA LEU A 65 -20.40 -3.41 -7.90
C LEU A 65 -21.24 -4.51 -7.26
N LYS A 66 -21.64 -4.37 -5.99
CA LYS A 66 -22.41 -5.37 -5.23
C LYS A 66 -21.83 -6.78 -5.35
N VAL A 67 -20.50 -6.85 -5.32
CA VAL A 67 -19.79 -8.13 -5.31
C VAL A 67 -20.19 -8.91 -4.07
N GLY A 68 -20.51 -10.20 -4.23
CA GLY A 68 -21.06 -11.06 -3.17
C GLY A 68 -20.07 -11.46 -2.07
N PHE A 69 -19.19 -10.55 -1.65
CA PHE A 69 -18.34 -10.74 -0.48
C PHE A 69 -19.12 -10.33 0.76
N GLU A 70 -19.41 -11.30 1.64
CA GLU A 70 -20.16 -11.06 2.86
C GLU A 70 -19.30 -10.54 4.02
N ASP A 71 -17.98 -10.80 3.97
CA ASP A 71 -17.02 -10.39 4.99
C ASP A 71 -15.87 -9.59 4.34
N TYR A 72 -15.87 -8.28 4.57
CA TYR A 72 -14.81 -7.38 4.14
C TYR A 72 -14.64 -6.25 5.13
N THR A 73 -13.44 -5.67 5.15
CA THR A 73 -13.18 -4.44 5.89
C THR A 73 -12.56 -3.40 4.98
N LYS A 74 -12.84 -2.14 5.28
CA LYS A 74 -12.22 -1.01 4.58
C LYS A 74 -10.82 -0.78 5.15
N LEU A 75 -9.83 -0.76 4.26
CA LEU A 75 -8.47 -0.32 4.58
C LEU A 75 -8.20 1.04 3.95
N SER A 76 -7.45 1.88 4.67
CA SER A 76 -6.80 3.04 4.08
C SER A 76 -5.69 2.60 3.13
N SER A 77 -5.52 3.33 2.03
CA SER A 77 -4.32 3.20 1.20
C SER A 77 -3.14 3.90 1.91
N ILE A 78 -2.28 4.57 1.16
CA ILE A 78 -1.21 5.44 1.65
C ILE A 78 -1.37 6.83 1.07
N PHE A 79 -0.54 7.79 1.50
CA PHE A 79 -0.46 9.09 0.87
C PHE A 79 0.96 9.35 0.35
N PRO A 80 1.12 9.76 -0.92
CA PRO A 80 0.08 10.00 -1.93
C PRO A 80 -0.55 8.70 -2.47
N THR A 81 -1.85 8.70 -2.77
CA THR A 81 -2.57 7.51 -3.29
C THR A 81 -2.25 7.23 -4.77
N THR A 82 -0.97 7.01 -5.10
CA THR A 82 -0.51 6.64 -6.45
C THR A 82 -0.19 5.15 -6.50
N THR A 83 -0.34 4.51 -7.66
CA THR A 83 -0.01 3.09 -7.84
C THR A 83 1.45 2.79 -7.48
N ALA A 84 2.40 3.64 -7.91
CA ALA A 84 3.82 3.46 -7.61
C ALA A 84 4.10 3.48 -6.11
N ALA A 85 3.52 4.44 -5.37
CA ALA A 85 3.68 4.51 -3.93
C ALA A 85 3.01 3.30 -3.24
N ALA A 86 1.76 2.99 -3.58
CA ALA A 86 1.00 1.93 -2.92
C ALA A 86 1.61 0.54 -3.14
N ILE A 87 2.01 0.20 -4.37
CA ILE A 87 2.67 -1.08 -4.66
C ILE A 87 4.03 -1.15 -3.96
N THR A 88 4.82 -0.08 -3.97
CA THR A 88 6.10 -0.07 -3.24
C THR A 88 5.89 -0.28 -1.74
N SER A 89 4.90 0.39 -1.15
CA SER A 89 4.53 0.18 0.26
C SER A 89 4.09 -1.26 0.53
N ILE A 90 3.32 -1.88 -0.37
CA ILE A 90 2.90 -3.28 -0.23
C ILE A 90 4.10 -4.24 -0.30
N MET A 91 5.04 -4.00 -1.20
CA MET A 91 6.19 -4.89 -1.40
C MET A 91 7.26 -4.76 -0.32
N THR A 92 7.35 -3.59 0.32
CA THR A 92 8.40 -3.28 1.31
C THR A 92 7.91 -3.28 2.75
N GLY A 93 6.60 -3.12 2.98
CA GLY A 93 6.03 -2.85 4.30
C GLY A 93 6.42 -1.48 4.86
N LEU A 94 6.91 -0.55 4.04
CA LEU A 94 7.30 0.79 4.43
C LEU A 94 6.27 1.83 3.98
N THR A 95 6.21 2.96 4.68
CA THR A 95 5.42 4.12 4.26
C THR A 95 6.10 4.88 3.10
N PRO A 96 5.36 5.69 2.32
CA PRO A 96 5.96 6.51 1.25
C PRO A 96 7.06 7.46 1.72
N GLN A 97 7.01 7.90 2.98
CA GLN A 97 8.06 8.72 3.59
C GLN A 97 9.38 7.95 3.75
N GLU A 98 9.31 6.64 3.96
CA GLU A 98 10.49 5.80 4.25
C GLU A 98 11.12 5.24 2.98
N HIS A 99 10.30 4.79 2.02
CA HIS A 99 10.82 4.25 0.76
C HIS A 99 11.01 5.31 -0.33
N GLY A 100 10.49 6.53 -0.15
CA GLY A 100 10.76 7.70 -1.01
C GLY A 100 10.11 7.69 -2.40
N VAL A 101 9.26 6.71 -2.71
CA VAL A 101 8.53 6.62 -4.00
C VAL A 101 7.15 7.23 -3.81
N LEU A 102 6.93 8.44 -4.33
CA LEU A 102 5.68 9.18 -4.12
C LEU A 102 4.76 9.14 -5.34
N GLY A 103 5.31 8.91 -6.53
CA GLY A 103 4.57 8.87 -7.79
C GLY A 103 5.40 8.35 -8.95
N TYR A 104 4.76 8.22 -10.12
CA TYR A 104 5.40 7.71 -11.34
C TYR A 104 6.54 8.61 -11.80
N ILE A 105 6.28 9.91 -11.98
CA ILE A 105 7.32 10.92 -12.24
C ILE A 105 7.54 11.73 -10.98
N GLN A 106 8.79 11.78 -10.51
CA GLN A 106 9.18 12.50 -9.31
C GLN A 106 10.43 13.35 -9.58
N PHE A 107 10.44 14.58 -9.10
CA PHE A 107 11.67 15.38 -9.08
C PHE A 107 12.56 14.92 -7.94
N LEU A 108 13.76 14.41 -8.27
CA LEU A 108 14.78 14.07 -7.27
C LEU A 108 15.77 15.22 -7.16
N ARG A 109 15.79 15.90 -6.01
CA ARG A 109 16.63 17.09 -5.80
C ARG A 109 18.11 16.75 -5.89
N GLU A 110 18.48 15.58 -5.43
CA GLU A 110 19.83 15.03 -5.38
C GLU A 110 20.45 14.89 -6.78
N ILE A 111 19.61 14.63 -7.78
CA ILE A 111 20.01 14.45 -9.18
C ILE A 111 19.61 15.66 -10.03
N GLY A 112 18.77 16.56 -9.51
CA GLY A 112 18.38 17.80 -10.15
C GLY A 112 17.45 17.61 -11.36
N THR A 113 16.70 16.51 -11.42
CA THR A 113 15.86 16.20 -12.58
C THR A 113 14.62 15.37 -12.24
N LEU A 114 13.71 15.29 -13.20
CA LEU A 114 12.54 14.41 -13.15
C LEU A 114 12.95 12.98 -13.49
N VAL A 115 12.53 12.04 -12.66
CA VAL A 115 12.83 10.61 -12.78
C VAL A 115 11.53 9.83 -12.83
N ASN A 116 11.47 8.85 -13.71
CA ASN A 116 10.47 7.80 -13.68
C ASN A 116 10.86 6.80 -12.59
N MET A 117 10.06 6.73 -11.54
CA MET A 117 10.36 5.94 -10.34
C MET A 117 10.08 4.44 -10.49
N ILE A 118 9.44 4.01 -11.59
CA ILE A 118 9.16 2.59 -11.85
C ILE A 118 10.33 1.92 -12.56
N ASP A 119 10.90 2.58 -13.56
CA ASP A 119 12.03 2.05 -14.34
C ASP A 119 13.38 2.71 -13.96
N PHE A 120 13.37 3.63 -13.00
CA PHE A 120 14.52 4.41 -12.56
C PHE A 120 15.26 5.12 -13.70
N SER A 121 14.50 5.67 -14.66
CA SER A 121 15.05 6.39 -15.82
C SER A 121 14.75 7.89 -15.78
N PHE A 122 15.51 8.68 -16.55
CA PHE A 122 15.23 10.11 -16.69
C PHE A 122 13.91 10.34 -17.44
N SER A 123 13.04 11.18 -16.85
CA SER A 123 11.78 11.57 -17.48
C SER A 123 12.08 12.37 -18.75
N GLY A 124 11.58 11.90 -19.89
CA GLY A 124 11.84 12.48 -21.21
C GLY A 124 12.79 11.67 -22.11
N ASN A 125 13.47 10.63 -21.59
CA ASN A 125 14.26 9.70 -22.42
C ASN A 125 13.48 8.45 -22.89
N GLY A 126 12.20 8.34 -22.50
CA GLY A 126 11.31 7.24 -22.88
C GLY A 126 10.39 7.56 -24.05
N ARG A 127 10.97 7.71 -25.26
CA ARG A 127 10.36 7.45 -26.59
C ARG A 127 11.40 7.72 -27.70
N LYS A 128 12.03 6.63 -28.17
CA LYS A 128 12.19 6.38 -29.61
C LYS A 128 11.03 5.49 -30.04
#